data_AF-W7KWH4-F1
#
_entry.id   AF-W7KWH4-F1
#
_cell.length_a   1.000
_cell.length_b   1.000
_cell.length_c   1.000
_cell.angle_alpha   90.00
_cell.angle_beta   90.00
_cell.angle_gamma   90.00
#
_symmetry.space_group_name_H-M   'P 1'
#
loop_
_entity.id
_entity.type
_entity.pdbx_description
1 polymer ?
#
loop_
_entity_poly.entity_id
_entity_poly.type
_entity_poly.pdbx_seq_one_letter_code
_entity_poly.pdbx_strand_id
1 'polypeptide(L)' 'MSIYTLIILLIGIGILVYSLVYTLFIGKERKAVKGDIDAELPDNVQKHAYIRNPIFLTYAICFGILLVMITYFALTWTW' A
#
# COMPACT_ATOMS: atom_id res chain seq x y z
N MET A 1 -25.39 -12.42 -3.19
CA MET A 1 -24.58 -11.65 -4.17
C MET A 1 -24.93 -12.12 -5.57
N SER A 2 -24.99 -11.22 -6.54
CA SER A 2 -25.15 -11.56 -7.96
C SER A 2 -23.81 -12.02 -8.55
N ILE A 3 -23.84 -12.86 -9.58
CA ILE A 3 -22.64 -13.27 -10.32
C ILE A 3 -21.88 -12.05 -10.89
N TYR A 4 -22.61 -11.02 -11.32
CA TYR A 4 -22.04 -9.76 -11.78
C TYR A 4 -21.22 -9.07 -10.68
N THR A 5 -21.77 -9.00 -9.46
CA THR A 5 -21.08 -8.38 -8.32
C THR A 5 -19.85 -9.17 -7.89
N LEU A 6 -19.85 -10.50 -8.04
CA LEU A 6 -18.71 -11.35 -7.72
C LEU A 6 -17.56 -11.15 -8.74
N ILE A 7 -17.88 -11.04 -10.03
CA ILE A 7 -16.88 -10.82 -11.08
C ILE A 7 -16.16 -9.49 -10.87
N ILE A 8 -16.90 -8.40 -10.61
CA ILE A 8 -16.29 -7.08 -10.39
C ILE A 8 -15.42 -7.08 -9.13
N LEU A 9 -15.85 -7.76 -8.07
CA LEU A 9 -15.07 -7.89 -6.85
C LEU A 9 -13.72 -8.58 -7.09
N LEU A 10 -13.72 -9.69 -7.84
CA LEU A 10 -12.48 -10.40 -8.19
C LEU A 10 -11.53 -9.53 -9.03
N ILE A 11 -12.06 -8.81 -10.01
CA ILE A 11 -11.26 -7.88 -10.84
C ILE A 11 -10.65 -6.78 -9.96
N GLY A 12 -11.45 -6.18 -9.08
CA GLY A 12 -10.99 -5.14 -8.16
C GLY A 12 -9.87 -5.61 -7.23
N ILE A 13 -10.02 -6.79 -6.63
CA ILE A 13 -8.96 -7.41 -5.81
C ILE A 13 -7.70 -7.66 -6.64
N GLY A 14 -7.83 -8.15 -7.86
CA GLY A 14 -6.70 -8.37 -8.77
C GLY A 14 -5.91 -7.10 -9.05
N ILE A 15 -6.59 -5.99 -9.34
CA ILE A 15 -5.96 -4.68 -9.56
C ILE A 15 -5.24 -4.22 -8.29
N LEU A 16 -5.89 -4.30 -7.12
CA LEU A 16 -5.28 -3.88 -5.85
C LEU A 16 -4.01 -4.66 -5.53
N VAL A 17 -4.05 -5.98 -5.66
CA VAL A 17 -2.89 -6.85 -5.42
C VAL A 17 -1.76 -6.53 -6.40
N TYR A 18 -2.08 -6.42 -7.70
CA TYR A 18 -1.10 -6.10 -8.72
C TYR A 18 -0.44 -4.73 -8.47
N SER A 19 -1.22 -3.69 -8.22
CA SER A 19 -0.72 -2.34 -7.94
C SER A 19 0.16 -2.31 -6.68
N LEU A 20 -0.23 -3.03 -5.62
CA LEU A 20 0.56 -3.12 -4.40
C LEU A 20 1.91 -3.79 -4.66
N VAL A 21 1.90 -4.94 -5.34
CA VAL A 21 3.13 -5.67 -5.68
C VAL A 21 4.04 -4.81 -6.57
N TYR A 22 3.50 -4.21 -7.62
CA TYR A 22 4.24 -3.31 -8.52
C TYR A 22 4.88 -2.14 -7.78
N THR A 23 4.13 -1.50 -6.86
CA THR A 23 4.64 -0.41 -6.01
C THR A 23 5.78 -0.86 -5.11
N LEU A 24 5.68 -2.06 -4.53
CA LEU A 24 6.74 -2.64 -3.70
C LEU A 24 7.99 -2.96 -4.52
N PHE A 25 7.83 -3.48 -5.74
CA PHE A 25 8.96 -3.76 -6.65
C PHE A 25 9.69 -2.47 -7.04
N ILE A 26 8.98 -1.44 -7.51
CA ILE A 26 9.59 -0.14 -7.86
C ILE A 26 10.22 0.54 -6.65
N GLY A 27 9.56 0.49 -5.49
CA GLY A 27 10.11 1.05 -4.26
C GLY A 27 11.44 0.41 -3.87
N LYS A 28 11.65 -0.87 -4.20
CA LYS A 28 12.94 -1.56 -4.01
C LYS A 28 13.99 -1.12 -5.04
N GLU A 29 13.62 -0.87 -6.29
CA GLU A 29 14.58 -0.44 -7.33
C GLU A 29 15.08 0.99 -7.15
N ARG A 30 14.29 1.90 -6.56
CA ARG A 30 14.77 3.23 -6.13
C ARG A 30 15.90 3.17 -5.10
N LYS A 31 16.08 2.07 -4.35
CA LYS A 31 17.28 1.84 -3.52
C LYS A 31 18.53 1.50 -4.34
N ALA A 32 18.37 1.01 -5.57
CA ALA A 32 19.47 0.60 -6.45
C ALA A 32 19.96 1.73 -7.36
N VAL A 33 19.14 2.75 -7.62
CA VAL A 33 19.54 3.96 -8.37
C VAL A 33 20.32 4.90 -7.44
N LYS A 34 21.56 4.54 -7.14
CA LYS A 34 22.60 5.47 -6.65
C LYS A 34 23.13 6.23 -7.86
N GLY A 35 22.47 7.31 -8.25
CA GLY A 35 22.93 8.16 -9.36
C GLY A 35 22.86 9.63 -8.96
N ASP A 36 24.04 10.25 -8.86
CA ASP A 36 24.50 11.66 -8.92
C ASP A 36 23.55 12.87 -8.76
N ILE A 37 22.28 12.71 -8.37
CA ILE A 37 21.30 13.81 -8.44
C ILE A 37 20.86 14.30 -7.06
N ASP A 38 20.99 13.52 -5.98
CA ASP A 38 20.66 13.98 -4.62
C ASP A 38 21.65 13.42 -3.59
N ALA A 39 22.01 14.25 -2.60
CA ALA A 39 22.91 13.89 -1.51
C ALA A 39 22.55 12.55 -0.86
N GLU A 40 23.56 11.74 -0.49
CA GLU A 40 23.35 10.43 0.09
C GLU A 40 22.38 10.51 1.29
N LEU A 41 21.22 9.85 1.14
CA LEU A 41 20.23 9.79 2.21
C LEU A 41 20.89 9.13 3.44
N PRO A 42 20.80 9.71 4.64
CA PRO A 42 21.46 9.18 5.83
C PRO A 42 21.22 7.67 6.03
N ASP A 43 22.28 6.92 6.34
CA ASP A 43 22.28 5.44 6.43
C ASP A 43 21.18 4.88 7.34
N ASN A 44 20.83 5.64 8.38
CA ASN A 44 19.79 5.31 9.34
C ASN A 44 18.37 5.33 8.73
N VAL A 45 18.15 6.08 7.64
CA VAL A 45 16.90 6.13 6.86
C VAL A 45 16.93 5.05 5.77
N GLN A 46 18.08 4.81 5.11
CA GLN A 46 18.22 3.74 4.11
C GLN A 46 17.96 2.35 4.69
N LYS A 47 18.45 2.08 5.91
CA LYS A 47 18.24 0.80 6.62
C LYS A 47 16.75 0.48 6.81
N HIS A 48 15.90 1.48 7.01
CA HIS A 48 14.47 1.29 7.29
C HIS A 48 13.58 2.21 6.45
N ALA A 49 13.82 2.25 5.12
CA ALA A 49 13.17 3.18 4.21
C ALA A 49 11.62 3.14 4.21
N TYR A 50 10.99 2.03 4.61
CA TYR A 50 9.53 1.94 4.69
C TYR A 50 8.96 2.31 6.06
N ILE A 51 9.66 1.94 7.14
CA ILE A 51 9.21 2.18 8.52
C ILE A 51 9.51 3.63 8.95
N ARG A 52 10.60 4.21 8.43
CA ARG A 52 11.06 5.57 8.78
C ARG A 52 10.71 6.63 7.77
N ASN A 53 10.04 6.28 6.66
CA ASN A 53 9.55 7.28 5.72
C ASN A 53 8.12 7.67 6.09
N PRO A 54 7.89 8.94 6.50
CA PRO A 54 6.59 9.40 6.95
C PRO A 54 5.50 9.28 5.88
N ILE A 55 5.85 9.31 4.59
CA ILE A 55 4.91 9.15 3.48
C ILE A 55 4.35 7.72 3.47
N PHE A 56 5.22 6.71 3.50
CA PHE A 56 4.78 5.30 3.54
C PHE A 56 3.99 4.99 4.81
N LEU A 57 4.42 5.53 5.95
CA LEU A 57 3.71 5.35 7.21
C LEU A 57 2.30 5.96 7.15
N THR A 58 2.14 7.13 6.54
CA THR A 58 0.83 7.78 6.34
C THR A 58 -0.10 6.91 5.51
N TYR A 59 0.37 6.36 4.38
CA TYR A 59 -0.43 5.44 3.56
C TYR A 59 -0.80 4.17 4.32
N ALA A 60 0.14 3.58 5.08
CA ALA A 60 -0.11 2.37 5.85
C ALA A 60 -1.15 2.60 6.96
N ILE A 61 -1.05 3.72 7.70
CA ILE A 61 -2.01 4.09 8.74
C ILE A 61 -3.38 4.36 8.13
N CYS A 62 -3.46 5.16 7.06
CA CYS A 62 -4.70 5.48 6.38
C CYS A 62 -5.39 4.20 5.86
N PHE A 63 -4.63 3.30 5.21
CA PHE A 63 -5.14 2.03 4.74
C PHE A 63 -5.60 1.12 5.88
N GLY A 64 -4.86 1.08 6.99
CA GLY A 64 -5.25 0.34 8.20
C GLY A 64 -6.57 0.84 8.79
N ILE A 65 -6.73 2.15 8.94
CA ILE A 65 -7.98 2.76 9.42
C ILE A 65 -9.13 2.44 8.46
N LEU A 66 -8.90 2.55 7.15
CA LEU A 66 -9.89 2.24 6.13
C LEU A 66 -10.36 0.78 6.22
N LEU A 67 -9.44 -0.18 6.38
CA LEU A 67 -9.80 -1.58 6.60
C LEU A 67 -10.61 -1.78 7.88
N VAL A 68 -10.22 -1.15 8.99
CA VAL A 68 -10.96 -1.21 10.26
C VAL A 68 -12.38 -0.66 10.07
N MET A 69 -12.53 0.47 9.36
CA MET A 69 -13.86 1.03 9.07
C MET A 69 -14.69 0.09 8.20
N ILE A 70 -14.13 -0.46 7.12
CA ILE A 70 -14.83 -1.43 6.27
C ILE A 70 -15.30 -2.63 7.09
N THR A 71 -14.43 -3.20 7.94
CA THR A 71 -14.80 -4.34 8.79
C THR A 71 -15.86 -3.96 9.81
N TYR A 72 -15.73 -2.81 10.47
CA TYR A 72 -16.71 -2.31 11.42
C TYR A 72 -18.08 -2.21 10.76
N PHE A 73 -18.19 -1.46 9.65
CA PHE A 73 -19.44 -1.33 8.92
C PHE A 73 -19.94 -2.68 8.41
N ALA A 74 -19.08 -3.54 7.85
CA ALA A 74 -19.53 -4.85 7.38
C ALA A 74 -20.17 -5.72 8.49
N LEU A 75 -19.73 -5.57 9.74
CA LEU A 75 -20.26 -6.34 10.88
C LEU A 75 -21.44 -5.66 11.57
N THR A 76 -21.42 -4.33 11.69
CA THR A 76 -22.45 -3.57 12.41
C THR A 76 -23.58 -3.07 11.52
N TRP A 77 -23.42 -3.12 10.20
CA TRP A 77 -24.45 -2.71 9.26
C TRP A 77 -25.58 -3.72 9.23
N THR A 78 -26.49 -3.58 10.18
CA THR A 78 -27.83 -4.16 10.12
C THR A 78 -28.72 -3.21 9.34
N TRP A 79 -29.47 -3.74 8.37
CA TRP A 79 -30.48 -2.99 7.61
C TRP A 79 -31.50 -2.30 8.52
#